data_AF-A0A952V0N0-F1
#
_entry.id   AF-A0A952V0N0-F1
#
_cell.length_a   1.000
_cell.length_b   1.000
_cell.length_c   1.000
_cell.angle_alpha   90.00
_cell.angle_beta   90.00
_cell.angle_gamma   90.00
#
_symmetry.space_group_name_H-M   'P 1'
#
loop_
_entity.id
_entity.type
_entity.pdbx_description
1 polymer ?
#
loop_
_entity_poly.entity_id
_entity_poly.type
_entity_poly.pdbx_seq_one_letter_code
_entity_poly.pdbx_strand_id
1 'polypeptide(L)' 'MAERSLAMKELDEVFEDLVTLLKNPEVGAELTARGVNTSLAIVGAEGLAAYVNGDKARAADDLFTVAEEIKSRMGAAS' A
#
# COMPACT_ATOMS: atom_id res chain seq x y z
N MET A 1 11.16 17.22 19.75
CA MET A 1 10.63 16.79 18.43
C MET A 1 9.64 17.85 18.00
N ALA A 2 9.76 18.40 16.78
CA ALA A 2 8.78 19.36 16.30
C ALA A 2 7.42 18.66 16.18
N GLU A 3 6.36 19.31 16.65
CA GLU A 3 5.01 18.78 16.45
C GLU A 3 4.74 18.68 14.94
N ARG A 4 4.27 17.50 14.51
CA ARG A 4 3.95 17.23 13.12
C ARG A 4 2.80 18.14 12.67
N SER A 5 2.89 18.71 11.47
CA SER A 5 1.85 19.60 10.95
C SER A 5 0.51 18.88 10.84
N LEU A 6 -0.60 19.62 10.98
CA LEU A 6 -1.95 19.08 10.80
C LEU A 6 -2.11 18.39 9.44
N ALA A 7 -1.63 19.01 8.36
CA ALA A 7 -1.66 18.42 7.02
C ALA A 7 -0.95 17.05 6.94
N MET A 8 0.14 16.85 7.70
CA MET A 8 0.82 15.56 7.71
C MET A 8 0.09 14.51 8.55
N LYS A 9 -0.64 14.93 9.60
CA LYS A 9 -1.51 14.03 10.39
C LYS A 9 -2.70 13.57 9.55
N GLU A 10 -3.37 14.49 8.85
CA GLU A 10 -4.47 14.19 7.93
C GLU A 10 -4.03 13.20 6.84
N LEU A 11 -2.81 13.35 6.32
CA LEU A 11 -2.27 12.42 5.33
C LEU A 11 -2.07 11.01 5.91
N ASP A 12 -1.57 10.87 7.14
CA ASP A 12 -1.44 9.56 7.79
C ASP A 12 -2.81 8.90 8.01
N GLU A 13 -3.79 9.68 8.48
CA GLU A 13 -5.17 9.20 8.70
C GLU A 13 -5.77 8.64 7.40
N VAL A 14 -5.54 9.30 6.26
CA VAL A 14 -5.97 8.77 4.95
C VAL A 14 -5.30 7.44 4.61
N PHE A 15 -4.01 7.24 4.93
CA PHE A 15 -3.35 5.95 4.71
C PHE A 15 -3.89 4.86 5.65
N GLU A 16 -4.17 5.20 6.92
CA GLU A 16 -4.76 4.27 7.88
C GLU A 16 -6.18 3.85 7.46
N ASP A 17 -6.99 4.80 6.99
CA ASP A 17 -8.32 4.55 6.44
C ASP A 17 -8.25 3.65 5.20
N LEU A 18 -7.30 3.92 4.29
CA LEU A 18 -7.09 3.09 3.10
C LEU A 18 -6.72 1.66 3.48
N VAL A 19 -5.77 1.46 4.41
CA VAL A 19 -5.39 0.13 4.88
C VAL A 19 -6.56 -0.58 5.57
N THR A 20 -7.39 0.17 6.31
CA THR A 20 -8.61 -0.36 6.94
C THR A 20 -9.61 -0.83 5.90
N LEU A 21 -9.85 -0.03 4.86
CA LEU A 21 -10.73 -0.40 3.74
C LEU A 21 -10.19 -1.62 2.96
N LEU A 22 -8.88 -1.71 2.74
CA LEU A 22 -8.27 -2.88 2.09
C LEU A 22 -8.42 -4.17 2.91
N LYS A 23 -8.54 -4.08 4.24
CA LYS A 23 -8.81 -5.23 5.10
C LYS A 23 -10.30 -5.62 5.14
N ASN A 24 -11.19 -4.83 4.55
CA ASN A 24 -12.61 -5.18 4.46
C ASN A 24 -12.79 -6.43 3.55
N PRO A 25 -13.48 -7.48 4.01
CA PRO A 25 -13.68 -8.70 3.23
C PRO A 25 -14.40 -8.52 1.89
N GLU A 26 -15.37 -7.61 1.81
CA GLU A 26 -16.13 -7.32 0.58
C GLU A 26 -15.21 -6.63 -0.44
N VAL A 27 -14.44 -5.64 0.01
CA VAL A 27 -13.40 -4.99 -0.83
C VAL A 27 -12.38 -6.02 -1.30
N GLY A 28 -11.92 -6.90 -0.40
CA GLY A 28 -10.99 -7.96 -0.74
C GLY A 28 -11.54 -8.94 -1.79
N ALA A 29 -12.83 -9.29 -1.70
CA ALA A 29 -13.50 -10.13 -2.69
C ALA A 29 -13.57 -9.44 -4.07
N GLU A 30 -13.97 -8.17 -4.11
CA GLU A 30 -14.02 -7.37 -5.33
C GLU A 30 -12.65 -7.18 -6.00
N LEU A 31 -11.59 -6.97 -5.21
CA LEU A 31 -10.21 -6.89 -5.71
C LEU A 31 -9.73 -8.24 -6.25
N THR A 32 -10.01 -9.33 -5.53
CA THR A 32 -9.65 -10.69 -5.95
C THR A 32 -10.31 -11.06 -7.28
N ALA A 33 -11.58 -10.69 -7.47
CA ALA A 33 -12.30 -10.90 -8.74
C ALA A 33 -11.63 -10.19 -9.94
N ARG A 34 -10.82 -9.16 -9.69
CA ARG A 34 -10.03 -8.43 -10.70
C ARG A 34 -8.58 -8.90 -10.80
N GLY A 35 -8.22 -9.99 -10.12
CA GLY A 35 -6.85 -10.50 -10.06
C GLY A 35 -5.90 -9.65 -9.21
N VAL A 36 -6.42 -8.74 -8.39
CA VAL A 36 -5.61 -7.91 -7.50
C VAL A 36 -5.41 -8.63 -6.16
N ASN A 37 -4.15 -8.81 -5.76
CA ASN A 37 -3.82 -9.35 -4.45
C ASN A 37 -3.93 -8.23 -3.38
N THR A 38 -4.89 -8.36 -2.47
CA THR A 38 -5.15 -7.36 -1.43
C THR A 38 -3.97 -7.15 -0.48
N SER A 39 -3.25 -8.21 -0.10
CA SER A 39 -2.05 -8.08 0.74
C SER A 39 -0.97 -7.25 0.04
N LEU A 40 -0.79 -7.45 -1.27
CA LEU A 40 0.15 -6.65 -2.06
C LEU A 40 -0.29 -5.19 -2.18
N ALA A 41 -1.59 -4.94 -2.30
CA ALA A 41 -2.14 -3.58 -2.29
C ALA A 41 -1.88 -2.86 -0.95
N ILE A 42 -1.97 -3.57 0.18
CA ILE A 42 -1.64 -3.03 1.51
C ILE A 42 -0.15 -2.66 1.58
N VAL A 43 0.76 -3.54 1.14
CA VAL A 43 2.21 -3.23 1.09
C VAL A 43 2.48 -2.00 0.22
N GLY A 44 1.79 -1.86 -0.92
CA GLY A 44 1.89 -0.67 -1.75
C GLY A 44 1.44 0.62 -1.05
N ALA A 45 0.34 0.56 -0.30
CA ALA A 45 -0.15 1.69 0.49
C ALA A 45 0.83 2.07 1.61
N GLU A 46 1.35 1.08 2.35
CA GLU A 46 2.33 1.29 3.42
C GLU A 46 3.68 1.82 2.89
N GLY A 47 4.14 1.31 1.74
CA GLY A 47 5.34 1.79 1.07
C GLY A 47 5.22 3.24 0.59
N LEU A 48 4.05 3.62 0.07
CA LEU A 48 3.77 5.02 -0.29
C LEU A 48 3.70 5.91 0.96
N ALA A 49 3.05 5.46 2.04
CA ALA A 49 3.02 6.16 3.32
C ALA A 49 4.44 6.37 3.88
N ALA A 50 5.29 5.35 3.80
CA ALA A 50 6.70 5.44 4.19
C ALA A 50 7.44 6.51 3.35
N TYR A 51 7.22 6.54 2.03
CA TYR A 51 7.89 7.48 1.14
C TYR A 51 7.56 8.94 1.47
N VAL A 52 6.28 9.26 1.62
CA VAL A 52 5.83 10.65 1.93
C VAL A 52 6.25 11.10 3.33
N ASN A 53 6.52 10.14 4.23
CA ASN A 53 7.01 10.39 5.58
C ASN A 53 8.53 10.39 5.71
N GLY A 54 9.24 10.24 4.58
CA GLY A 54 10.69 10.34 4.51
C GLY A 54 11.44 9.05 4.83
N ASP A 55 10.74 7.95 5.12
CA ASP A 55 11.33 6.62 5.27
C ASP A 55 11.57 5.99 3.89
N LYS A 56 12.54 6.57 3.18
CA LYS A 56 12.86 6.21 1.79
C LYS A 56 13.41 4.79 1.65
N ALA A 57 14.06 4.27 2.69
CA ALA A 57 14.63 2.92 2.66
C ALA A 57 13.51 1.89 2.67
N ARG A 58 12.59 1.97 3.65
CA ARG A 58 11.41 1.12 3.70
C ARG A 58 10.56 1.26 2.44
N ALA A 59 10.32 2.49 1.99
CA ALA A 59 9.54 2.73 0.78
C ALA A 59 10.14 2.05 -0.46
N ALA A 60 11.47 2.09 -0.61
CA ALA A 60 12.14 1.45 -1.73
C ALA A 60 11.95 -0.07 -1.69
N ASP A 61 12.13 -0.70 -0.53
CA ASP A 61 11.98 -2.15 -0.36
C ASP A 61 10.53 -2.61 -0.60
N ASP A 62 9.56 -1.91 0.01
CA ASP A 62 8.14 -2.24 -0.09
C ASP A 62 7.63 -2.07 -1.53
N LEU A 63 7.93 -0.94 -2.19
CA LEU A 63 7.48 -0.66 -3.56
C LEU A 63 8.20 -1.52 -4.61
N PHE A 64 9.46 -1.88 -4.37
CA PHE A 64 10.18 -2.82 -5.22
C PHE A 64 9.54 -4.21 -5.16
N THR A 65 9.26 -4.69 -3.94
CA THR A 65 8.53 -5.95 -3.72
C THR A 65 7.18 -5.96 -4.45
N VAL A 66 6.42 -4.86 -4.36
CA VAL A 66 5.14 -4.71 -5.07
C VAL A 66 5.32 -4.82 -6.59
N ALA A 67 6.30 -4.13 -7.15
CA ALA A 67 6.58 -4.15 -8.58
C ALA A 67 6.99 -5.56 -9.08
N GLU A 68 7.86 -6.25 -8.33
CA GLU A 68 8.29 -7.62 -8.67
C GLU A 68 7.13 -8.61 -8.64
N GLU A 69 6.30 -8.56 -7.61
CA GLU A 69 5.15 -9.46 -7.44
C GLU A 69 4.07 -9.22 -8.50
N ILE A 70 3.76 -7.97 -8.84
CA ILE A 70 2.82 -7.64 -9.92
C ILE A 70 3.35 -8.24 -11.24
N LYS A 71 4.62 -8.03 -11.56
CA LYS A 71 5.24 -8.54 -12.78
C LYS A 71 5.25 -10.08 -12.82
N SER A 72 5.61 -10.72 -11.71
CA SER A 72 5.61 -12.18 -11.58
C SER A 72 4.22 -12.77 -11.86
N ARG A 73 3.17 -12.16 -11.29
CA ARG A 73 1.77 -12.61 -11.46
C ARG A 73 1.25 -12.37 -12.88
N MET A 74 1.66 -11.28 -13.54
CA MET A 74 1.36 -11.06 -14.95
C MET A 74 2.00 -12.13 -15.85
N GLY A 75 3.25 -12.52 -15.56
CA GLY A 75 3.94 -13.58 -16.30
C GLY A 75 3.36 -14.97 -16.06
N ALA A 76 2.93 -15.27 -14.83
CA ALA A 76 2.31 -16.54 -14.46
C ALA A 76 0.88 -16.73 -15.02
N ALA A 77 0.26 -15.66 -15.54
CA ALA A 77 -1.05 -15.70 -16.19
C ALA A 77 -0.99 -16.04 -17.69
N SER A 78 0.16 -16.55 -18.18
CA SER A 78 0.41 -16.91 -19.59
C SER A 78 0.31 -18.41 -19.82
#